data_AF-A0A7S1Q6X2-F1
#
_entry.id   AF-A0A7S1Q6X2-F1
#
_cell.length_a   1.000
_cell.length_b   1.000
_cell.length_c   1.000
_cell.angle_alpha   90.00
_cell.angle_beta   90.00
_cell.angle_gamma   90.00
#
_symmetry.space_group_name_H-M   'P 1'
#
loop_
_entity.id
_entity.type
_entity.pdbx_description
1 polymer ?
#
loop_
_entity_poly.entity_id
_entity_poly.type
_entity_poly.pdbx_seq_one_letter_code
_entity_poly.pdbx_strand_id
1 'polypeptide(L)'
;GAFIATTVIGYLVVVLAVTLAVVPLVWDVSRKLIWSLRHFVTWTLIAPFIITQIQSQIFRRCLFGKNFIMHRPLASIYMFWQTWLSFLSGLMTSIIRLGMALAGVVVSLPQLMAPCTPAFMNQVVCLDSTYKQYIACVVVYHLHNQPVASVAAQRLLALLQERKRRMK
;
A
#
# COMPACT_ATOMS: atom_id res chain seq x y z
N GLY A 1 -1.26 27.94 -0.99
CA GLY A 1 -1.72 27.28 -2.24
C GLY A 1 -0.56 26.91 -3.14
N ALA A 2 0.03 27.89 -3.84
CA ALA A 2 1.05 27.65 -4.88
C ALA A 2 2.30 26.89 -4.40
N PHE A 3 2.79 27.15 -3.19
CA PHE A 3 3.98 26.49 -2.64
C PHE A 3 3.79 24.99 -2.38
N ILE A 4 2.57 24.58 -2.00
CA ILE A 4 2.23 23.16 -1.77
C ILE A 4 2.10 22.44 -3.11
N ALA A 5 1.50 23.10 -4.12
CA ALA A 5 1.38 22.54 -5.45
C ALA A 5 2.76 22.31 -6.10
N THR A 6 3.69 23.26 -5.97
CA THR A 6 5.04 23.12 -6.54
C THR A 6 5.89 22.08 -5.81
N THR A 7 5.75 21.93 -4.49
CA THR A 7 6.45 20.87 -3.74
C THR A 7 5.89 19.48 -4.06
N VAL A 8 4.58 19.33 -4.19
CA VAL A 8 3.95 18.05 -4.58
C VAL A 8 4.34 17.67 -6.02
N ILE A 9 4.30 18.61 -6.97
CA ILE A 9 4.69 18.36 -8.36
C ILE A 9 6.19 18.06 -8.46
N GLY A 10 7.04 18.85 -7.79
CA GLY A 10 8.48 18.62 -7.77
C GLY A 10 8.84 17.24 -7.20
N TYR A 11 8.17 16.84 -6.12
CA TYR A 11 8.37 15.53 -5.52
C TYR A 11 7.90 14.39 -6.43
N LEU A 12 6.72 14.50 -7.05
CA LEU A 12 6.21 13.51 -8.03
C LEU A 12 7.18 13.34 -9.21
N VAL A 13 7.71 14.44 -9.74
CA VAL A 13 8.67 14.41 -10.85
C VAL A 13 9.98 13.72 -10.41
N VAL A 14 10.48 14.00 -9.21
CA VAL A 14 11.67 13.35 -8.67
C VAL A 14 11.45 11.86 -8.47
N VAL A 15 10.33 11.45 -7.86
CA VAL A 15 10.00 10.03 -7.69
C VAL A 15 9.87 9.34 -9.04
N LEU A 16 9.18 9.94 -10.01
CA LEU A 16 8.98 9.35 -11.32
C LEU A 16 10.30 9.23 -12.10
N ALA A 17 11.17 10.24 -12.02
CA ALA A 17 12.52 10.20 -12.59
C ALA A 17 13.40 9.13 -11.92
N VAL A 18 13.38 9.04 -10.59
CA VAL A 18 14.13 8.01 -9.85
C VAL A 18 13.59 6.62 -10.18
N THR A 19 12.28 6.43 -10.25
CA THR A 19 11.67 5.13 -10.57
C THR A 19 12.01 4.73 -12.00
N LEU A 20 11.93 5.64 -12.97
CA LEU A 20 12.33 5.38 -14.36
C LEU A 20 13.83 5.10 -14.52
N ALA A 21 14.68 5.66 -13.66
CA ALA A 21 16.12 5.38 -13.68
C ALA A 21 16.48 4.07 -12.94
N VAL A 22 15.81 3.79 -11.83
CA VAL A 22 16.09 2.62 -10.97
C VAL A 22 15.48 1.35 -11.54
N VAL A 23 14.28 1.40 -12.14
CA VAL A 23 13.63 0.23 -12.76
C VAL A 23 14.53 -0.47 -13.77
N PRO A 24 15.13 0.18 -14.79
CA PRO A 24 16.02 -0.50 -15.73
C PRO A 24 17.31 -0.99 -15.06
N LEU A 25 17.80 -0.30 -14.02
CA LEU A 25 18.98 -0.71 -13.27
C LEU A 25 18.74 -1.99 -12.44
N VAL A 26 17.55 -2.09 -11.86
CA VAL A 26 17.11 -3.23 -11.02
C VAL A 26 16.48 -4.35 -11.86
N TRP A 27 16.11 -4.06 -13.12
CA TRP A 27 15.48 -5.02 -14.03
C TRP A 27 16.36 -6.23 -14.29
N ASP A 28 17.66 -6.05 -14.51
CA ASP A 28 18.57 -7.17 -14.75
C ASP A 28 18.77 -8.04 -13.51
N VAL A 29 18.82 -7.44 -12.32
CA VAL A 29 18.92 -8.17 -11.05
C VAL A 29 17.64 -8.96 -10.80
N SER A 30 16.48 -8.32 -10.97
CA SER A 30 15.16 -8.92 -10.80
C SER A 30 14.95 -10.06 -11.78
N ARG A 31 15.32 -9.87 -13.05
CA ARG A 31 15.21 -10.88 -14.09
C ARG A 31 16.14 -12.06 -13.80
N LYS A 32 17.40 -11.83 -13.42
CA LYS A 32 18.32 -12.91 -13.04
C LYS A 32 17.82 -13.68 -11.80
N LEU A 33 17.26 -12.99 -10.82
CA LEU A 33 16.67 -13.59 -9.62
C LEU A 33 15.45 -14.47 -9.96
N ILE A 34 14.54 -13.94 -10.79
CA ILE A 34 13.34 -14.67 -11.26
C ILE A 34 13.75 -15.89 -12.10
N TRP A 35 14.75 -15.75 -12.97
CA TRP A 35 15.23 -16.86 -13.80
C TRP A 35 16.03 -17.90 -13.01
N SER A 36 16.75 -17.52 -11.96
CA SER A 36 17.44 -18.50 -11.09
C SER A 36 16.45 -19.27 -10.21
N LEU A 37 15.38 -18.61 -9.75
CA LEU A 37 14.31 -19.22 -8.95
C LEU A 37 13.19 -19.82 -9.81
N ARG A 38 13.27 -19.81 -11.15
CA ARG A 38 12.17 -20.25 -12.03
C ARG A 38 11.70 -21.65 -11.65
N HIS A 39 12.61 -22.56 -11.36
CA HIS A 39 12.27 -23.95 -11.07
C HIS A 39 11.51 -24.06 -9.75
N PHE A 40 11.91 -23.27 -8.74
CA PHE A 40 11.23 -23.18 -7.47
C PHE A 40 9.85 -22.55 -7.61
N VAL A 41 9.73 -21.39 -8.26
CA VAL A 41 8.46 -20.68 -8.50
C VAL A 41 7.47 -21.57 -9.27
N THR A 42 7.92 -22.24 -10.33
CA THR A 42 7.02 -23.06 -11.15
C THR A 42 6.50 -24.27 -10.38
N TRP A 43 7.36 -24.95 -9.61
CA TRP A 43 6.97 -26.14 -8.85
C TRP A 43 6.22 -25.85 -7.54
N THR A 44 6.43 -24.68 -6.94
CA THR A 44 5.82 -24.35 -5.63
C THR A 44 4.60 -23.45 -5.73
N LEU A 45 4.48 -22.62 -6.77
CA LEU A 45 3.33 -21.72 -6.94
C LEU A 45 2.34 -22.23 -7.99
N ILE A 46 2.85 -22.56 -9.19
CA ILE A 46 1.98 -22.87 -10.34
C ILE A 46 1.49 -24.32 -10.29
N ALA A 47 2.40 -25.28 -10.07
CA ALA A 47 2.06 -26.70 -10.05
C ALA A 47 0.99 -27.07 -8.99
N PRO A 48 1.10 -26.69 -7.70
CA PRO A 48 0.09 -27.07 -6.71
C PRO A 48 -1.28 -26.45 -6.99
N PHE A 49 -1.33 -25.24 -7.58
CA PHE A 49 -2.59 -24.61 -7.98
C PHE A 49 -3.31 -25.39 -9.09
N ILE A 50 -2.58 -25.81 -10.13
CA ILE A 50 -3.15 -26.60 -11.22
C ILE A 50 -3.54 -28.00 -10.73
N ILE A 51 -2.68 -28.64 -9.93
CA ILE A 51 -2.93 -29.98 -9.37
C ILE A 51 -4.17 -29.97 -8.48
N THR A 52 -4.35 -28.97 -7.61
CA THR A 52 -5.55 -28.86 -6.75
C THR A 52 -6.83 -28.67 -7.56
N GLN A 53 -6.80 -27.88 -8.62
CA GLN A 53 -7.96 -27.70 -9.51
C GLN A 53 -8.36 -29.02 -10.20
N ILE A 54 -7.39 -29.70 -10.81
CA ILE A 54 -7.60 -30.97 -11.51
C ILE A 54 -8.08 -32.06 -10.53
N GLN A 55 -7.44 -32.19 -9.36
CA GLN A 55 -7.87 -33.14 -8.34
C GLN A 55 -9.30 -32.88 -7.88
N SER A 56 -9.69 -31.61 -7.64
CA SER A 56 -11.06 -31.30 -7.19
C SER A 56 -12.11 -31.70 -8.23
N GLN A 57 -11.82 -31.54 -9.53
CA GLN A 57 -12.74 -31.93 -10.59
C GLN A 57 -12.86 -33.45 -10.75
N ILE A 58 -11.73 -34.16 -10.68
CA ILE A 58 -11.70 -35.63 -10.77
C ILE A 58 -12.46 -36.23 -9.57
N PHE A 59 -12.20 -35.74 -8.36
CA PHE A 59 -12.83 -36.29 -7.16
C PHE A 59 -14.31 -35.95 -7.04
N ARG A 60 -14.75 -34.77 -7.51
CA ARG A 60 -16.19 -34.46 -7.63
C ARG A 60 -16.91 -35.43 -8.56
N ARG A 61 -16.28 -35.87 -9.65
CA ARG A 61 -16.87 -36.84 -10.59
C ARG A 61 -16.79 -38.29 -10.08
N CYS A 62 -15.72 -38.66 -9.38
CA CYS A 62 -15.46 -40.05 -9.02
C CYS A 62 -16.00 -40.44 -7.62
N LEU A 63 -15.86 -39.59 -6.59
CA LEU A 63 -16.22 -39.94 -5.21
C LEU A 63 -17.66 -39.58 -4.83
N PHE A 64 -18.27 -38.55 -5.44
CA PHE A 64 -19.62 -38.08 -5.11
C PHE A 64 -20.72 -38.65 -6.02
N GLY A 65 -20.43 -39.72 -6.77
CA GLY A 65 -21.40 -40.44 -7.62
C GLY A 65 -22.27 -41.45 -6.86
N LYS A 66 -22.98 -42.31 -7.62
CA LYS A 66 -23.97 -43.29 -7.11
C LYS A 66 -23.47 -44.25 -6.01
N ASN A 67 -22.16 -44.40 -5.83
CA ASN A 67 -21.54 -45.34 -4.86
C ASN A 67 -20.91 -44.65 -3.64
N PHE A 68 -21.51 -43.54 -3.19
CA PHE A 68 -20.99 -42.70 -2.09
C PHE A 68 -20.74 -43.47 -0.77
N ILE A 69 -21.55 -44.49 -0.47
CA ILE A 69 -21.47 -45.23 0.80
C ILE A 69 -20.20 -46.10 0.86
N MET A 70 -19.77 -46.71 -0.25
CA MET A 70 -18.57 -47.55 -0.28
C MET A 70 -17.26 -46.74 -0.27
N HIS A 71 -17.29 -45.49 -0.72
CA HIS A 71 -16.09 -44.66 -0.88
C HIS A 71 -15.83 -43.70 0.30
N ARG A 72 -16.60 -43.84 1.38
CA ARG A 72 -16.50 -43.02 2.60
C ARG A 72 -15.09 -42.93 3.21
N PRO A 73 -14.31 -44.03 3.35
CA PRO A 73 -12.94 -43.93 3.87
C PRO A 73 -11.97 -43.22 2.91
N LEU A 74 -12.15 -43.38 1.60
CA LEU A 74 -11.38 -42.66 0.57
C LEU A 74 -11.67 -41.15 0.60
N ALA A 75 -12.93 -40.77 0.84
CA ALA A 75 -13.31 -39.37 1.01
C ALA A 75 -12.66 -38.74 2.25
N SER A 76 -12.54 -39.48 3.36
CA SER A 76 -11.83 -39.04 4.58
C SER A 76 -10.34 -38.77 4.31
N ILE A 77 -9.65 -39.69 3.64
CA ILE A 77 -8.23 -39.55 3.28
C ILE A 77 -8.02 -38.36 2.35
N TYR A 78 -8.93 -38.16 1.39
CA TYR A 78 -8.89 -36.99 0.51
C TYR A 78 -9.10 -35.67 1.25
N MET A 79 -10.06 -35.59 2.17
CA MET A 79 -10.27 -34.38 2.99
C MET A 79 -9.04 -34.06 3.86
N PHE A 80 -8.39 -35.08 4.42
CA PHE A 80 -7.14 -34.90 5.15
C PHE A 80 -6.01 -34.37 4.25
N TRP A 81 -5.84 -34.96 3.06
CA TRP A 81 -4.86 -34.51 2.07
C TRP A 81 -5.11 -33.08 1.59
N GLN A 82 -6.38 -32.73 1.34
CA GLN A 82 -6.76 -31.37 0.92
C GLN A 82 -6.52 -30.35 2.04
N THR A 83 -6.77 -30.71 3.29
CA THR A 83 -6.47 -29.85 4.45
C THR A 83 -4.97 -29.60 4.56
N TRP A 84 -4.14 -30.63 4.40
CA TRP A 84 -2.69 -30.51 4.37
C TRP A 84 -2.17 -29.58 3.27
N LEU A 85 -2.68 -29.73 2.03
CA LEU A 85 -2.32 -28.84 0.92
C LEU A 85 -2.80 -27.38 1.15
N SER A 86 -3.94 -27.21 1.82
CA SER A 86 -4.49 -25.88 2.15
C SER A 86 -3.62 -25.13 3.15
N PHE A 87 -2.96 -25.83 4.09
CA PHE A 87 -1.96 -25.22 4.98
C PHE A 87 -0.78 -24.65 4.19
N LEU A 88 -0.24 -25.41 3.22
CA LEU A 88 0.88 -24.96 2.40
C LEU A 88 0.49 -23.75 1.55
N SER A 89 -0.71 -23.76 0.97
CA SER A 89 -1.28 -22.63 0.23
C SER A 89 -1.49 -21.40 1.13
N GLY A 90 -1.97 -21.60 2.35
CA GLY A 90 -2.15 -20.57 3.37
C GLY A 90 -0.83 -19.88 3.76
N LEU A 91 0.25 -20.64 3.90
CA LEU A 91 1.59 -20.09 4.15
C LEU A 91 2.06 -19.24 2.96
N MET A 92 1.96 -19.76 1.74
CA MET A 92 2.39 -19.03 0.54
C MET A 92 1.61 -17.73 0.33
N THR A 93 0.29 -17.77 0.50
CA THR A 93 -0.56 -16.56 0.39
C THR A 93 -0.23 -15.53 1.47
N SER A 94 0.12 -15.98 2.68
CA SER A 94 0.57 -15.10 3.76
C SER A 94 1.89 -14.41 3.44
N ILE A 95 2.86 -15.13 2.85
CA ILE A 95 4.15 -14.56 2.41
C ILE A 95 3.93 -13.53 1.30
N ILE A 96 3.10 -13.84 0.31
CA ILE A 96 2.79 -12.89 -0.78
C ILE A 96 2.09 -11.64 -0.22
N ARG A 97 1.14 -11.81 0.71
CA ARG A 97 0.46 -10.67 1.36
C ARG A 97 1.44 -9.82 2.16
N LEU A 98 2.40 -10.43 2.87
CA LEU A 98 3.46 -9.70 3.56
C LEU A 98 4.31 -8.89 2.58
N GLY A 99 4.72 -9.49 1.46
CA GLY A 99 5.47 -8.80 0.41
C GLY A 99 4.71 -7.62 -0.19
N MET A 100 3.42 -7.81 -0.52
CA MET A 100 2.56 -6.72 -1.03
C MET A 100 2.34 -5.62 0.00
N ALA A 101 2.15 -5.96 1.29
CA ALA A 101 2.00 -4.99 2.35
C ALA A 101 3.27 -4.14 2.53
N LEU A 102 4.44 -4.79 2.51
CA LEU A 102 5.72 -4.10 2.65
C LEU A 102 6.02 -3.20 1.43
N ALA A 103 5.74 -3.68 0.22
CA ALA A 103 5.82 -2.86 -0.98
C ALA A 103 4.85 -1.67 -0.93
N GLY A 104 3.62 -1.88 -0.45
CA GLY A 104 2.63 -0.83 -0.24
C GLY A 104 3.12 0.25 0.72
N VAL A 105 3.75 -0.14 1.83
CA VAL A 105 4.37 0.79 2.79
C VAL A 105 5.51 1.58 2.14
N VAL A 106 6.40 0.93 1.37
CA VAL A 106 7.50 1.62 0.69
C VAL A 106 6.99 2.63 -0.34
N VAL A 107 5.95 2.27 -1.10
CA VAL A 107 5.32 3.16 -2.07
C VAL A 107 4.48 4.25 -1.39
N SER A 108 4.03 4.06 -0.16
CA SER A 108 3.26 5.07 0.57
C SER A 108 4.14 6.04 1.38
N LEU A 109 5.38 5.69 1.74
CA LEU A 109 6.39 6.61 2.32
C LEU A 109 6.44 8.01 1.67
N PRO A 110 6.40 8.15 0.33
CA PRO A 110 6.33 9.46 -0.33
C PRO A 110 5.08 10.30 -0.03
N GLN A 111 3.99 9.67 0.40
CA GLN A 111 2.71 10.33 0.61
C GLN A 111 2.64 10.95 2.01
N LEU A 112 2.81 12.27 2.08
CA LEU A 112 2.79 13.04 3.34
C LEU A 112 1.38 13.30 3.90
N MET A 113 0.35 13.14 3.08
CA MET A 113 -1.02 13.56 3.42
C MET A 113 -1.78 12.59 4.31
N ALA A 114 -1.42 11.31 4.32
CA ALA A 114 -2.12 10.28 5.07
C ALA A 114 -1.12 9.43 5.87
N PRO A 115 -1.46 9.00 7.10
CA PRO A 115 -0.61 8.11 7.86
C PRO A 115 -0.48 6.77 7.14
N CYS A 116 0.76 6.32 6.95
CA CYS A 116 1.04 5.03 6.30
C CYS A 116 0.79 3.83 7.22
N THR A 117 0.58 4.10 8.51
CA THR A 117 0.33 3.08 9.53
C THR A 117 -1.17 2.84 9.73
N PRO A 118 -1.59 1.60 10.07
CA PRO A 118 -2.98 1.31 10.37
C PRO A 118 -3.49 2.19 11.53
N ALA A 119 -4.75 2.65 11.42
CA ALA A 119 -5.32 3.67 12.31
C ALA A 119 -5.17 3.35 13.80
N PHE A 120 -5.26 2.06 14.18
CA PHE A 120 -5.04 1.60 15.55
C PHE A 120 -3.62 1.90 16.06
N MET A 121 -2.58 1.62 15.27
CA MET A 121 -1.19 1.95 15.64
C MET A 121 -0.96 3.46 15.68
N ASN A 122 -1.59 4.20 14.76
CA ASN A 122 -1.42 5.65 14.72
C ASN A 122 -2.07 6.35 15.93
N GLN A 123 -3.18 5.83 16.44
CA GLN A 123 -3.85 6.36 17.64
C GLN A 123 -3.02 6.18 18.92
N VAL A 124 -2.29 5.06 19.05
CA VAL A 124 -1.56 4.74 20.29
C VAL A 124 -0.15 5.33 20.30
N VAL A 125 0.55 5.32 19.17
CA VAL A 125 2.00 5.59 19.16
C VAL A 125 2.37 6.80 18.30
N CYS A 126 1.47 7.30 17.45
CA CYS A 126 1.74 8.33 16.44
C CYS A 126 3.15 8.20 15.84
N LEU A 127 3.51 7.00 15.37
CA LEU A 127 4.87 6.64 14.97
C LEU A 127 5.35 7.33 13.69
N ASP A 128 4.41 7.90 12.93
CA ASP A 128 4.71 8.47 11.64
C ASP A 128 5.23 9.91 11.81
N SER A 129 6.56 10.04 11.98
CA SER A 129 7.25 11.31 12.19
C SER A 129 7.00 12.29 11.04
N THR A 130 6.91 11.76 9.81
CA THR A 130 6.64 12.52 8.60
C THR A 130 5.23 13.13 8.61
N TYR A 131 4.23 12.33 9.01
CA TYR A 131 2.86 12.81 9.16
C TYR A 131 2.73 13.86 10.28
N LYS A 132 3.44 13.68 11.40
CA LYS A 132 3.52 14.70 12.48
C LYS A 132 4.09 16.02 11.98
N GLN A 133 5.18 15.98 11.21
CA GLN A 133 5.78 17.18 10.64
C GLN A 133 4.83 17.88 9.65
N TYR A 134 4.10 17.11 8.84
CA TYR A 134 3.08 17.66 7.95
C TYR A 134 1.98 18.38 8.73
N ILE A 135 1.39 17.74 9.76
CA ILE A 135 0.37 18.37 10.60
C ILE A 135 0.92 19.63 11.28
N ALA A 136 2.11 19.57 11.86
CA ALA A 136 2.73 20.72 12.52
C ALA A 136 2.90 21.89 11.53
N CYS A 137 3.36 21.61 10.30
CA CYS A 137 3.46 22.60 9.24
C CYS A 137 2.09 23.22 8.88
N VAL A 138 1.05 22.39 8.75
CA VAL A 138 -0.32 22.87 8.48
C VAL A 138 -0.84 23.75 9.61
N VAL A 139 -0.62 23.38 10.87
CA VAL A 139 -1.03 24.16 12.05
C VAL A 139 -0.29 25.49 12.10
N VAL A 140 1.03 25.50 11.93
CA VAL A 140 1.85 26.73 11.88
C VAL A 140 1.40 27.64 10.74
N TYR A 141 1.17 27.07 9.54
CA TYR A 141 0.69 27.84 8.40
C TYR A 141 -0.67 28.46 8.67
N HIS A 142 -1.61 27.71 9.26
CA HIS A 142 -2.93 28.24 9.59
C HIS A 142 -2.91 29.28 10.70
N LEU A 143 -2.07 29.12 11.73
CA LEU A 143 -1.96 30.08 12.83
C LEU A 143 -1.36 31.41 12.37
N HIS A 144 -0.32 31.38 11.53
CA HIS A 144 0.36 32.60 11.11
C HIS A 144 -0.25 33.27 9.88
N ASN A 145 -0.89 32.50 8.99
CA ASN A 145 -1.52 33.04 7.78
C ASN A 145 -3.05 32.90 7.83
N GLN A 146 -3.66 33.28 8.96
CA GLN A 146 -5.13 33.37 9.00
C GLN A 146 -5.60 34.44 8.00
N PRO A 147 -6.38 34.08 6.98
CA PRO A 147 -6.82 35.02 5.94
C PRO A 147 -7.72 36.12 6.51
N VAL A 148 -8.48 35.82 7.56
CA VAL A 148 -9.31 36.80 8.25
C VAL A 148 -8.45 37.86 8.93
N ALA A 149 -7.42 37.45 9.66
CA ALA A 149 -6.51 38.36 10.35
C ALA A 149 -5.71 39.23 9.37
N SER A 150 -5.22 38.63 8.27
CA SER A 150 -4.46 39.38 7.27
C SER A 150 -5.32 40.42 6.54
N VAL A 151 -6.54 40.07 6.14
CA VAL A 151 -7.49 41.01 5.52
C VAL A 151 -7.91 42.11 6.49
N ALA A 152 -8.16 41.77 7.76
CA ALA A 152 -8.49 42.75 8.79
C ALA A 152 -7.34 43.76 9.00
N ALA A 153 -6.09 43.28 9.12
CA ALA A 153 -4.92 44.13 9.26
C ALA A 153 -4.72 45.06 8.05
N GLN A 154 -4.89 44.54 6.83
CA GLN A 154 -4.82 45.35 5.60
C GLN A 154 -5.89 46.45 5.57
N ARG A 155 -7.13 46.13 5.98
CA ARG A 155 -8.21 47.13 6.07
C ARG A 155 -7.93 48.20 7.11
N LEU A 156 -7.37 47.82 8.25
CA LEU A 156 -7.01 48.75 9.33
C LEU A 156 -5.90 49.71 8.88
N LEU A 157 -4.91 49.20 8.15
CA LEU A 157 -3.87 50.02 7.51
C LEU A 157 -4.44 51.01 6.47
N ALA A 158 -5.38 50.55 5.63
CA ALA A 158 -6.03 51.42 4.64
C ALA A 158 -6.79 52.58 5.31
N LEU A 159 -7.56 52.30 6.36
CA LEU A 159 -8.28 53.33 7.12
C LEU A 159 -7.33 54.34 7.79
N LEU A 160 -6.20 53.86 8.31
CA LEU A 160 -5.17 54.74 8.89
C LEU A 160 -4.57 55.69 7.83
N GLN A 161 -4.30 55.18 6.62
CA GLN A 161 -3.79 56.00 5.52
C GLN A 161 -4.81 57.04 5.05
N GLU A 162 -6.09 56.66 4.94
CA GLU A 162 -7.18 57.59 4.61
C GLU A 162 -7.29 58.70 5.66
N ARG A 163 -7.24 58.36 6.95
CA ARG A 163 -7.29 59.34 8.04
C ARG A 163 -6.10 60.31 7.97
N LYS A 164 -4.90 59.81 7.69
CA LYS A 164 -3.68 60.64 7.58
C LYS A 164 -3.74 61.58 6.37
N ARG A 165 -4.39 61.17 5.27
CA ARG A 165 -4.65 62.03 4.10
C ARG A 165 -5.64 63.15 4.41
N ARG A 166 -6.66 62.90 5.23
CA ARG A 166 -7.66 63.93 5.61
C ARG A 166 -7.14 64.99 6.58
N MET A 167 -6.03 64.69 7.29
CA MET A 167 -5.41 65.64 8.24
C MET A 167 -4.33 66.52 7.60
N LYS A 168 -3.96 66.25 6.34
CA LYS A 168 -3.12 67.13 5.53
C LYS A 168 -3.99 68.00 4.64
#